data_AF-A0A7W2TMX2-F1
#
_entry.id   AF-A0A7W2TMX2-F1
#
_cell.length_a   1.000
_cell.length_b   1.000
_cell.length_c   1.000
_cell.angle_alpha   90.00
_cell.angle_beta   90.00
_cell.angle_gamma   90.00
#
_symmetry.space_group_name_H-M   'P 1'
#
loop_
_entity.id
_entity.type
_entity.pdbx_description
1 polymer ?
#
loop_
_entity_poly.entity_id
_entity_poly.type
_entity_poly.pdbx_seq_one_letter_code
_entity_poly.pdbx_strand_id
1 'polypeptide(L)'
;MSLALCLRDTDTAKLICRCEEDWLEFNEPFNVALFNFVRNIFVQDMDQTELLREVMEKSGPEHVDEFRAPYVNKLFLPYLDVWVALLSNDEAHYKRAIYKAIELHYTFYNDPPEGAVTWEGDVALLISAVASLAYDKHGWQVPDTPYLPKWLIYKEFEYA
;
A
#
# COMPACT_ATOMS: atom_id res chain seq x y z
N MET A 1 8.13 -6.02 1.00
CA MET A 1 7.10 -6.31 2.03
C MET A 1 5.84 -6.92 1.43
N SER A 2 5.22 -6.30 0.43
CA SER A 2 3.88 -6.66 -0.08
C SER A 2 3.71 -8.13 -0.47
N LEU A 3 4.70 -8.71 -1.16
CA LEU A 3 4.65 -10.12 -1.55
C LEU A 3 4.68 -11.06 -0.33
N ALA A 4 5.50 -10.75 0.68
CA ALA A 4 5.55 -11.53 1.92
C ALA A 4 4.19 -11.51 2.64
N LEU A 5 3.52 -10.34 2.68
CA LEU A 5 2.17 -10.22 3.25
C LEU A 5 1.14 -11.02 2.46
N CYS A 6 1.16 -10.91 1.13
CA CYS A 6 0.29 -11.69 0.25
C CYS A 6 0.45 -13.21 0.43
N LEU A 7 1.69 -13.68 0.64
CA LEU A 7 2.01 -15.09 0.85
C LEU A 7 1.86 -15.55 2.30
N ARG A 8 1.53 -14.64 3.23
CA ARG A 8 1.49 -14.89 4.69
C ARG A 8 2.83 -15.41 5.23
N ASP A 9 3.92 -15.03 4.58
CA ASP A 9 5.27 -15.33 5.04
C ASP A 9 5.66 -14.35 6.14
N THR A 10 5.28 -14.70 7.36
CA THR A 10 5.53 -13.86 8.54
C THR A 10 7.01 -13.73 8.86
N ASP A 11 7.83 -14.71 8.50
CA ASP A 11 9.26 -14.68 8.79
C ASP A 11 9.97 -13.71 7.85
N THR A 12 9.63 -13.74 6.56
CA THR A 12 10.11 -12.75 5.59
C THR A 12 9.57 -11.35 5.93
N ALA A 13 8.30 -11.21 6.32
CA ALA A 13 7.76 -9.92 6.75
C ALA A 13 8.52 -9.34 7.95
N LYS A 14 8.82 -10.15 8.98
CA LYS A 14 9.64 -9.76 10.13
C LYS A 14 11.07 -9.40 9.74
N LEU A 15 11.67 -10.13 8.80
CA LEU A 15 13.01 -9.83 8.30
C LEU A 15 13.05 -8.46 7.61
N ILE A 16 12.07 -8.16 6.76
CA ILE A 16 11.98 -6.87 6.05
C ILE A 16 11.75 -5.72 7.04
N CYS A 17 11.06 -5.94 8.16
CA CYS A 17 10.91 -4.92 9.20
C CYS A 17 12.22 -4.53 9.90
N ARG A 18 13.31 -5.28 9.69
CA ARG A 18 14.66 -4.95 10.17
C ARG A 18 15.46 -4.11 9.19
N CYS A 19 14.94 -3.82 8.00
CA CYS A 19 15.57 -2.88 7.09
C CYS A 19 15.72 -1.51 7.76
N GLU A 20 16.86 -0.87 7.54
CA GLU A 20 17.16 0.48 7.98
C GLU A 20 16.82 1.47 6.85
N GLU A 21 16.62 2.75 7.18
CA GLU A 21 16.21 3.77 6.20
C GLU A 21 17.24 3.96 5.07
N ASP A 22 18.52 3.71 5.36
CA ASP A 22 19.62 3.78 4.40
C ASP A 22 19.60 2.66 3.35
N TRP A 23 18.77 1.63 3.54
CA TRP A 23 18.56 0.57 2.55
C TRP A 23 17.52 0.96 1.49
N LEU A 24 16.83 2.09 1.66
CA LEU A 24 15.88 2.59 0.67
C LEU A 24 16.66 3.13 -0.54
N GLU A 25 16.35 2.59 -1.73
CA GLU A 25 16.87 3.10 -3.00
C GLU A 25 16.51 4.58 -3.20
N PHE A 26 15.33 4.97 -2.71
CA PHE A 26 14.79 6.32 -2.80
C PHE A 26 14.44 6.80 -1.38
N ASN A 27 15.35 7.56 -0.77
CA ASN A 27 15.28 8.01 0.63
C ASN A 27 14.72 9.43 0.81
N GLU A 28 13.90 9.90 -0.13
CA GLU A 28 13.24 11.20 -0.04
C GLU A 28 12.22 11.22 1.11
N PRO A 29 11.88 12.41 1.66
CA PRO A 29 11.09 12.53 2.89
C PRO A 29 9.78 11.74 2.89
N PHE A 30 9.05 11.73 1.77
CA PHE A 30 7.82 10.96 1.63
C PHE A 30 8.04 9.45 1.75
N ASN A 31 9.08 8.92 1.09
CA ASN A 31 9.36 7.49 1.06
C ASN A 31 9.80 6.98 2.43
N VAL A 32 10.61 7.76 3.14
CA VAL A 32 11.02 7.47 4.52
C VAL A 32 9.81 7.46 5.45
N ALA A 33 8.96 8.49 5.38
CA ALA A 33 7.73 8.55 6.20
C ALA A 33 6.82 7.35 5.90
N LEU A 34 6.60 7.01 4.62
CA LEU A 34 5.79 5.88 4.21
C LEU A 34 6.37 4.55 4.70
N PHE A 35 7.68 4.38 4.59
CA PHE A 35 8.40 3.22 5.10
C PHE A 35 8.19 3.06 6.60
N ASN A 36 8.42 4.12 7.38
CA ASN A 36 8.25 4.11 8.83
C ASN A 36 6.82 3.80 9.24
N PHE A 37 5.82 4.41 8.57
CA PHE A 37 4.40 4.11 8.80
C PHE A 37 4.09 2.62 8.56
N VAL A 38 4.46 2.06 7.41
CA VAL A 38 4.14 0.65 7.08
C VAL A 38 4.93 -0.32 7.96
N ARG A 39 6.19 -0.03 8.26
CA ARG A 39 7.04 -0.84 9.16
C ARG A 39 6.44 -0.90 10.57
N ASN A 40 6.00 0.25 11.10
CA ASN A 40 5.49 0.33 12.47
C ASN A 40 4.18 -0.45 12.69
N ILE A 41 3.42 -0.75 11.63
CA ILE A 41 2.25 -1.65 11.73
C ILE A 41 2.65 -3.03 12.29
N PHE A 42 3.88 -3.48 12.01
CA PHE A 42 4.39 -4.78 12.41
C PHE A 42 5.31 -4.72 13.63
N VAL A 43 6.10 -3.66 13.78
CA VAL A 43 7.07 -3.51 14.89
C VAL A 43 6.42 -2.87 16.12
N GLN A 44 5.48 -1.95 15.93
CA GLN A 44 4.72 -1.26 16.98
C GLN A 44 5.59 -0.57 18.04
N ASP A 45 6.68 0.08 17.62
CA ASP A 45 7.60 0.82 18.48
C ASP A 45 7.26 2.31 18.59
N MET A 46 6.38 2.82 17.74
CA MET A 46 5.95 4.23 17.67
C MET A 46 4.42 4.39 17.59
N ASP A 47 3.92 5.60 17.83
CA ASP A 47 2.50 5.94 17.65
C ASP A 47 2.15 5.99 16.14
N GLN A 48 1.27 5.08 15.72
CA GLN A 48 0.84 4.98 14.32
C GLN A 48 0.16 6.24 13.79
N THR A 49 -0.50 7.02 14.68
CA THR A 49 -1.19 8.26 14.32
C THR A 49 -0.19 9.36 13.99
N GLU A 50 0.90 9.44 14.76
CA GLU A 50 1.97 10.42 14.50
C GLU A 50 2.71 10.07 13.20
N LEU A 51 2.97 8.79 12.94
CA LEU A 51 3.54 8.37 11.65
C LEU A 51 2.59 8.64 10.48
N LEU A 52 1.28 8.47 10.65
CA LEU A 52 0.31 8.84 9.60
C LEU A 52 0.34 10.34 9.32
N ARG A 53 0.38 11.16 10.38
CA ARG A 53 0.47 12.62 10.24
C ARG A 53 1.74 13.01 9.49
N GLU A 54 2.86 12.37 9.80
CA GLU A 54 4.13 12.59 9.11
C GLU A 54 4.02 12.24 7.62
N VAL A 55 3.45 11.10 7.27
CA VAL A 55 3.22 10.72 5.85
C VAL A 55 2.37 11.76 5.13
N MET A 56 1.29 12.24 5.76
CA MET A 56 0.42 13.26 5.17
C MET A 56 1.15 14.58 4.96
N GLU A 57 1.96 15.03 5.93
CA GLU A 57 2.81 16.22 5.81
C GLU A 57 3.82 16.05 4.66
N LYS A 58 4.54 14.92 4.63
CA LYS A 58 5.57 14.64 3.62
C LYS A 58 5.01 14.33 2.24
N SER A 59 3.69 14.17 2.09
CA SER A 59 3.03 14.04 0.78
C SER A 59 2.81 15.37 0.06
N GLY A 60 3.03 16.50 0.74
CA GLY A 60 2.84 17.85 0.20
C GLY A 60 3.87 18.25 -0.88
N PRO A 61 3.55 19.26 -1.70
CA PRO A 61 4.43 19.75 -2.76
C PRO A 61 5.77 20.33 -2.26
N GLU A 62 5.88 20.62 -0.96
CA GLU A 62 7.13 21.04 -0.31
C GLU A 62 8.15 19.89 -0.21
N HIS A 63 7.68 18.65 -0.31
CA HIS A 63 8.47 17.43 -0.09
C HIS A 63 8.43 16.46 -1.27
N VAL A 64 7.51 16.67 -2.22
CA VAL A 64 7.32 15.85 -3.41
C VAL A 64 7.41 16.73 -4.64
N ASP A 65 8.37 16.45 -5.51
CA ASP A 65 8.53 17.15 -6.78
C ASP A 65 7.37 16.87 -7.76
N GLU A 66 7.22 17.74 -8.76
CA GLU A 66 6.12 17.68 -9.74
C GLU A 66 6.08 16.37 -10.53
N PHE A 67 7.24 15.77 -10.82
CA PHE A 67 7.32 14.51 -11.54
C PHE A 67 6.82 13.33 -10.67
N ARG A 68 7.09 13.36 -9.36
CA ARG A 68 6.65 12.33 -8.41
C ARG A 68 5.23 12.55 -7.88
N ALA A 69 4.71 13.77 -7.93
CA ALA A 69 3.39 14.11 -7.41
C ALA A 69 2.26 13.19 -7.93
N PRO A 70 2.21 12.78 -9.21
CA PRO A 70 1.19 11.85 -9.69
C PRO A 70 1.27 10.47 -9.03
N TYR A 71 2.47 9.93 -8.76
CA TYR A 71 2.62 8.64 -8.07
C TYR A 71 2.14 8.71 -6.63
N VAL A 72 2.52 9.77 -5.91
CA VAL A 72 2.08 9.99 -4.52
C VAL A 72 0.56 10.13 -4.46
N ASN A 73 -0.02 11.00 -5.28
CA ASN A 73 -1.44 11.32 -5.22
C ASN A 73 -2.35 10.20 -5.77
N LYS A 74 -1.91 9.48 -6.80
CA LYS A 74 -2.75 8.47 -7.48
C LYS A 74 -2.48 7.04 -7.04
N LEU A 75 -1.31 6.73 -6.47
CA LEU A 75 -0.94 5.37 -6.07
C LEU A 75 -0.81 5.24 -4.55
N PHE A 76 0.06 6.05 -3.92
CA PHE A 76 0.43 5.85 -2.52
C PHE A 76 -0.62 6.38 -1.53
N LEU A 77 -1.16 7.58 -1.72
CA LEU A 77 -2.21 8.12 -0.84
C LEU A 77 -3.51 7.28 -0.87
N PRO A 78 -4.01 6.82 -2.04
CA PRO A 78 -5.15 5.90 -2.07
C PRO A 78 -4.86 4.57 -1.38
N TYR A 79 -3.65 4.03 -1.53
CA TYR A 79 -3.21 2.83 -0.81
C TYR A 79 -3.20 3.04 0.71
N LEU A 80 -2.71 4.19 1.19
CA LEU A 80 -2.71 4.56 2.61
C LEU A 80 -4.13 4.70 3.16
N ASP A 81 -5.07 5.21 2.38
CA ASP A 81 -6.47 5.32 2.79
C ASP A 81 -7.09 3.94 3.10
N VAL A 82 -6.68 2.89 2.37
CA VAL A 82 -7.07 1.50 2.67
C VAL A 82 -6.49 1.04 4.02
N TRP A 83 -5.24 1.41 4.33
CA TRP A 83 -4.65 1.14 5.63
C TRP A 83 -5.37 1.86 6.76
N VAL A 84 -5.72 3.13 6.57
CA VAL A 84 -6.46 3.91 7.57
C VAL A 84 -7.79 3.22 7.89
N ALA A 85 -8.53 2.78 6.88
CA ALA A 85 -9.78 2.04 7.09
C ALA A 85 -9.57 0.72 7.86
N LEU A 86 -8.53 -0.04 7.52
CA LEU A 86 -8.19 -1.30 8.19
C LEU A 86 -7.77 -1.07 9.66
N LEU A 87 -6.91 -0.09 9.92
CA LEU A 87 -6.43 0.23 11.27
C LEU A 87 -7.55 0.80 12.15
N SER A 88 -8.50 1.53 11.55
CA SER A 88 -9.67 2.08 12.24
C SER A 88 -10.82 1.09 12.39
N ASN A 89 -10.70 -0.12 11.83
CA ASN A 89 -11.75 -1.15 11.81
C ASN A 89 -13.08 -0.62 11.21
N ASP A 90 -13.01 0.16 10.13
CA ASP A 90 -14.17 0.72 9.41
C ASP A 90 -14.34 0.05 8.04
N GLU A 91 -15.24 -0.94 7.96
CA GLU A 91 -15.53 -1.68 6.72
C GLU A 91 -16.15 -0.79 5.64
N ALA A 92 -16.98 0.20 6.03
CA ALA A 92 -17.63 1.07 5.07
C ALA A 92 -16.61 2.01 4.41
N HIS A 93 -15.66 2.53 5.19
CA HIS A 93 -14.49 3.24 4.67
C HIS A 93 -13.65 2.33 3.79
N TYR A 94 -13.32 1.12 4.26
CA TYR A 94 -12.53 0.16 3.50
C TYR A 94 -13.11 -0.08 2.10
N LYS A 95 -14.42 -0.35 2.00
CA LYS A 95 -15.11 -0.58 0.71
C LYS A 95 -14.93 0.58 -0.28
N ARG A 96 -14.97 1.83 0.20
CA ARG A 96 -14.76 3.01 -0.65
C ARG A 96 -13.29 3.19 -1.00
N ALA A 97 -12.41 3.06 -0.01
CA ALA A 97 -10.97 3.25 -0.15
C ALA A 97 -10.37 2.23 -1.12
N ILE A 98 -10.69 0.93 -0.96
CA ILE A 98 -10.16 -0.13 -1.82
C ILE A 98 -10.63 0.02 -3.26
N TYR A 99 -11.90 0.38 -3.47
CA TYR A 99 -12.43 0.65 -4.81
C TYR A 99 -11.68 1.81 -5.46
N LYS A 100 -11.47 2.90 -4.71
CA LYS A 100 -10.78 4.08 -5.24
C LYS A 100 -9.31 3.81 -5.55
N ALA A 101 -8.63 3.06 -4.68
CA ALA A 101 -7.24 2.68 -4.88
C ALA A 101 -7.08 1.80 -6.15
N ILE A 102 -7.98 0.83 -6.35
CA ILE A 102 -8.00 -0.01 -7.57
C ILE A 102 -8.22 0.85 -8.82
N GLU A 103 -9.23 1.72 -8.81
CA GLU A 103 -9.57 2.58 -9.95
C GLU A 103 -8.41 3.50 -10.34
N LEU A 104 -7.79 4.17 -9.36
CA LEU A 104 -6.69 5.08 -9.61
C LEU A 104 -5.43 4.35 -10.06
N HIS A 105 -5.11 3.20 -9.46
CA HIS A 105 -3.98 2.37 -9.88
C HIS A 105 -4.18 1.87 -11.31
N TYR A 106 -5.36 1.31 -11.62
CA TYR A 106 -5.69 0.88 -12.98
C TYR A 106 -5.58 2.02 -13.99
N THR A 107 -6.14 3.19 -13.67
CA THR A 107 -6.09 4.36 -14.56
C THR A 107 -4.67 4.84 -14.77
N PHE A 108 -3.86 4.90 -13.71
CA PHE A 108 -2.47 5.37 -13.79
C PHE A 108 -1.62 4.55 -14.76
N TYR A 109 -1.77 3.22 -14.75
CA TYR A 109 -0.96 2.35 -15.62
C TYR A 109 -1.54 2.14 -17.02
N ASN A 110 -2.84 2.39 -17.24
CA ASN A 110 -3.45 2.31 -18.58
C ASN A 110 -3.53 3.65 -19.31
N ASP A 111 -3.56 4.76 -18.59
CA ASP A 111 -3.59 6.13 -19.11
C ASP A 111 -2.66 7.01 -18.25
N PRO A 112 -1.34 6.79 -18.36
CA PRO A 112 -0.37 7.47 -17.52
C PRO A 112 -0.34 8.98 -17.79
N PRO A 113 -0.16 9.81 -16.75
CA PRO A 113 0.14 11.23 -16.93
C PRO A 113 1.32 11.42 -17.88
N GLU A 114 1.30 12.50 -18.66
CA GLU A 114 2.41 12.85 -19.55
C GLU A 114 3.72 12.93 -18.76
N GLY A 115 4.76 12.29 -19.30
CA GLY A 115 6.07 12.23 -18.66
C GLY A 115 6.23 11.17 -17.56
N ALA A 116 5.18 10.45 -17.17
CA ALA A 116 5.31 9.36 -16.20
C ALA A 116 6.10 8.19 -16.79
N VAL A 117 7.04 7.65 -16.01
CA VAL A 117 7.73 6.40 -16.31
C VAL A 117 6.87 5.25 -15.79
N THR A 118 6.25 4.50 -16.69
CA THR A 118 5.43 3.34 -16.33
C THR A 118 6.04 2.05 -16.84
N TRP A 119 5.89 1.00 -16.05
CA TRP A 119 6.13 -0.37 -16.46
C TRP A 119 4.80 -0.96 -16.91
N GLU A 120 4.73 -1.47 -18.14
CA GLU A 120 3.55 -2.22 -18.57
C GLU A 120 3.39 -3.46 -17.69
N GLY A 121 2.17 -3.70 -17.21
CA GLY A 121 1.84 -4.90 -16.44
C GLY A 121 2.24 -4.85 -14.97
N ASP A 122 2.44 -3.67 -14.38
CA ASP A 122 2.68 -3.57 -12.94
C ASP A 122 1.49 -4.13 -12.15
N VAL A 123 1.80 -5.04 -11.22
CA VAL A 123 0.80 -5.75 -10.42
C VAL A 123 0.54 -4.91 -9.18
N ALA A 124 -0.74 -4.69 -8.85
CA ALA A 124 -1.17 -3.94 -7.67
C ALA A 124 -0.88 -4.67 -6.35
N LEU A 125 0.38 -5.04 -6.09
CA LEU A 125 0.84 -5.84 -4.95
C LEU A 125 0.65 -5.09 -3.62
N LEU A 126 0.84 -3.77 -3.59
CA LEU A 126 0.59 -2.96 -2.39
C LEU A 126 -0.87 -3.07 -1.95
N ILE A 127 -1.80 -2.87 -2.90
CA ILE A 127 -3.25 -2.99 -2.66
C ILE A 127 -3.61 -4.43 -2.28
N SER A 128 -3.03 -5.42 -2.97
CA SER A 128 -3.26 -6.85 -2.70
C SER A 128 -2.79 -7.25 -1.30
N ALA A 129 -1.69 -6.68 -0.81
CA ALA A 129 -1.16 -6.96 0.52
C ALA A 129 -2.09 -6.48 1.63
N VAL A 130 -2.54 -5.22 1.58
CA VAL A 130 -3.48 -4.69 2.59
C VAL A 130 -4.85 -5.36 2.48
N ALA A 131 -5.30 -5.73 1.28
CA ALA A 131 -6.50 -6.52 1.08
C ALA A 131 -6.41 -7.92 1.68
N SER A 132 -5.25 -8.58 1.55
CA SER A 132 -4.99 -9.89 2.16
C SER A 132 -5.12 -9.81 3.68
N LEU A 133 -4.56 -8.76 4.29
CA LEU A 133 -4.67 -8.52 5.73
C LEU A 133 -6.10 -8.19 6.17
N ALA A 134 -6.83 -7.40 5.40
CA ALA A 134 -8.23 -7.08 5.67
C ALA A 134 -9.11 -8.34 5.62
N TYR A 135 -8.86 -9.23 4.65
CA TYR A 135 -9.52 -10.52 4.57
C TYR A 135 -9.16 -11.43 5.74
N ASP A 136 -7.87 -11.62 6.04
CA ASP A 136 -7.42 -12.51 7.11
C ASP A 136 -7.92 -12.06 8.49
N LYS A 137 -8.00 -10.74 8.73
CA LYS A 137 -8.37 -10.17 10.04
C LYS A 137 -9.89 -10.02 10.22
N HIS A 138 -10.62 -9.69 9.16
CA HIS A 138 -12.03 -9.28 9.24
C HIS A 138 -12.97 -9.99 8.26
N GLY A 139 -12.43 -10.77 7.31
CA GLY A 139 -13.21 -11.39 6.24
C GLY A 139 -13.66 -10.41 5.15
N TRP A 140 -13.14 -9.17 5.16
CA TRP A 140 -13.53 -8.13 4.20
C TRP A 140 -13.10 -8.48 2.78
N GLN A 141 -13.98 -8.19 1.83
CA GLN A 141 -13.84 -8.60 0.44
C GLN A 141 -13.39 -7.43 -0.43
N VAL A 142 -12.60 -7.72 -1.46
CA VAL A 142 -12.35 -6.76 -2.53
C VAL A 142 -13.53 -6.74 -3.52
N PRO A 143 -13.70 -5.65 -4.29
CA PRO A 143 -14.66 -5.61 -5.40
C PRO A 143 -14.43 -6.74 -6.40
N ASP A 144 -15.48 -7.12 -7.13
CA ASP A 144 -15.34 -8.10 -8.21
C ASP A 144 -14.61 -7.47 -9.39
N THR A 145 -13.32 -7.79 -9.53
CA THR A 145 -12.46 -7.28 -10.61
C THR A 145 -11.44 -8.34 -11.02
N PRO A 146 -11.11 -8.43 -12.33
CA PRO A 146 -9.99 -9.26 -12.80
C PRO A 146 -8.62 -8.61 -12.53
N TYR A 147 -8.59 -7.34 -12.11
CA TYR A 147 -7.34 -6.58 -11.95
C TYR A 147 -6.51 -7.00 -10.73
N LEU A 148 -7.17 -7.50 -9.69
CA LEU A 148 -6.51 -7.98 -8.49
C LEU A 148 -6.36 -9.51 -8.51
N PRO A 149 -5.21 -10.05 -8.07
CA PRO A 149 -5.01 -11.50 -7.97
C PRO A 149 -5.76 -12.06 -6.77
N LYS A 150 -7.07 -12.32 -6.92
CA LYS A 150 -7.93 -12.83 -5.83
C LYS A 150 -7.41 -14.13 -5.21
N TRP A 151 -6.85 -15.04 -6.02
CA TRP A 151 -6.24 -16.27 -5.52
C TRP A 151 -5.12 -16.01 -4.51
N LEU A 152 -4.38 -14.92 -4.69
CA LEU A 152 -3.35 -14.48 -3.77
C LEU A 152 -3.98 -13.79 -2.55
N ILE A 153 -4.97 -12.92 -2.75
CA ILE A 153 -5.66 -12.19 -1.66
C ILE A 153 -6.41 -13.14 -0.72
N TYR A 154 -7.04 -14.18 -1.24
CA TYR A 154 -7.86 -15.13 -0.47
C TYR A 154 -7.16 -16.44 -0.13
N LYS A 155 -5.84 -16.50 -0.34
CA LYS A 155 -4.99 -17.64 0.06
C LYS A 155 -5.38 -18.96 -0.62
N GLU A 156 -5.87 -18.89 -1.86
CA GLU A 156 -6.35 -20.07 -2.62
C GLU A 156 -5.21 -20.98 -3.07
N PHE A 157 -3.97 -20.49 -3.07
CA PHE A 157 -2.77 -21.24 -3.44
C PHE A 157 -2.36 -22.34 -2.45
N GLU A 158 -2.91 -22.36 -1.22
CA GLU A 158 -2.64 -23.45 -0.27
C GLU A 158 -3.46 -24.72 -0.55
N TYR A 159 -4.47 -24.61 -1.42
CA TYR A 159 -5.37 -25.71 -1.77
C TYR A 159 -5.13 -26.23 -3.20
N ALA A 160 -4.04 -25.79 -3.84
CA ALA A 160 -3.63 -26.16 -5.19
C ALA A 160 -2.70 -27.37 -5.23
#